data_AF-A0AAV7URJ5-F1
#
_entry.id   AF-A0AAV7URJ5-F1
#
_cell.length_a   1.000
_cell.length_b   1.000
_cell.length_c   1.000
_cell.angle_alpha   90.00
_cell.angle_beta   90.00
_cell.angle_gamma   90.00
#
_symmetry.space_group_name_H-M   'P 1'
#
loop_
_entity.id
_entity.type
_entity.pdbx_description
1 polymer ?
#
loop_
_entity_poly.entity_id
_entity_poly.type
_entity_poly.pdbx_seq_one_letter_code
_entity_poly.pdbx_strand_id
1 'polypeptide(L)'
;MGNLNIERIAMLACENVQTWGIQVGESLHVISLNANDALFYLFSPKVTLLRLLQLLADFANISGLHLNRNKSMVFPLASLVGLPLTLMLALGLHWEL
;
A
#
# COMPACT_ATOMS: atom_id res chain seq x y z
N MET A 1 -0.37 -7.42 19.28
CA MET A 1 0.41 -8.35 18.45
C MET A 1 0.00 -8.12 17.01
N GLY A 2 0.90 -7.62 16.16
CA GLY A 2 0.64 -7.40 14.74
C GLY A 2 0.47 -8.71 13.97
N ASN A 3 -0.13 -8.65 12.78
CA ASN A 3 -0.27 -9.81 11.91
C ASN A 3 1.06 -10.08 11.20
N LEU A 4 1.83 -11.06 11.70
CA LEU A 4 3.17 -11.42 11.20
C LEU A 4 3.24 -11.63 9.67
N ASN A 5 2.16 -12.11 9.06
CA ASN A 5 2.12 -12.32 7.62
C ASN A 5 2.07 -10.99 6.84
N ILE A 6 1.36 -10.00 7.36
CA ILE A 6 1.29 -8.65 6.78
C ILE A 6 2.62 -7.92 6.93
N GLU A 7 3.30 -8.10 8.06
CA GLU A 7 4.65 -7.53 8.24
C GLU A 7 5.66 -8.14 7.27
N ARG A 8 5.58 -9.45 7.01
CA ARG A 8 6.43 -10.13 6.03
C ARG A 8 6.19 -9.65 4.60
N ILE A 9 4.93 -9.46 4.21
CA ILE A 9 4.63 -8.96 2.87
C ILE A 9 5.09 -7.53 2.68
N ALA A 10 5.06 -6.72 3.75
CA ALA A 10 5.61 -5.37 3.76
C ALA A 10 7.12 -5.36 3.56
N MET A 11 7.86 -6.23 4.26
CA MET A 11 9.31 -6.35 4.05
C MET A 11 9.63 -6.77 2.62
N LEU A 12 8.96 -7.79 2.08
CA LEU A 12 9.17 -8.23 0.70
C LEU A 12 8.86 -7.14 -0.33
N ALA A 13 7.81 -6.35 -0.11
CA ALA A 13 7.47 -5.18 -0.91
C ALA A 13 8.58 -4.12 -0.86
N CYS A 14 9.09 -3.85 0.34
CA CYS A 14 10.19 -2.93 0.60
C CYS A 14 11.58 -3.47 0.21
N GLU A 15 11.75 -4.74 -0.15
CA GLU A 15 12.98 -5.21 -0.80
C GLU A 15 12.91 -4.99 -2.31
N ASN A 16 11.69 -4.86 -2.85
CA ASN A 16 11.39 -4.59 -4.25
C ASN A 16 11.09 -3.10 -4.52
N VAL A 17 11.60 -2.19 -3.67
CA VAL A 17 11.29 -0.74 -3.61
C VAL A 17 11.21 -0.05 -4.97
N GLN A 18 12.20 -0.32 -5.83
CA GLN A 18 12.34 0.34 -7.13
C GLN A 18 11.13 0.14 -8.03
N THR A 19 10.31 -0.87 -7.75
CA THR A 19 9.20 -1.22 -8.60
C THR A 19 7.88 -0.70 -8.08
N TRP A 20 7.71 -0.39 -6.80
CA TRP A 20 6.37 -0.14 -6.25
C TRP A 20 6.20 1.25 -5.64
N GLY A 21 7.21 1.87 -5.04
CA GLY A 21 6.99 3.09 -4.25
C GLY A 21 6.78 4.39 -5.03
N ILE A 22 6.25 5.41 -4.35
CA ILE A 22 6.16 6.80 -4.81
C ILE A 22 7.10 7.69 -3.99
N GLN A 23 7.75 8.66 -4.65
CA GLN A 23 8.57 9.66 -3.96
C GLN A 23 7.69 10.83 -3.50
N VAL A 24 7.74 11.17 -2.22
CA VAL A 24 7.10 12.37 -1.64
C VAL A 24 8.16 13.13 -0.84
N GLY A 25 8.56 14.29 -1.35
CA GLY A 25 9.72 15.01 -0.82
C GLY A 25 10.99 14.14 -0.89
N GLU A 26 11.65 13.97 0.24
CA GLU A 26 12.87 13.14 0.36
C GLU A 26 12.56 11.68 0.70
N SER A 27 11.30 11.34 0.96
CA SER A 27 10.89 10.00 1.39
C SER A 27 10.28 9.17 0.27
N LEU A 28 10.61 7.88 0.25
CA LEU A 28 10.06 6.89 -0.68
C LEU A 28 9.01 6.05 0.05
N HIS A 29 7.76 6.19 -0.36
CA HIS A 29 6.63 5.50 0.24
C HIS A 29 6.30 4.25 -0.58
N VAL A 30 6.42 3.07 0.02
CA VAL A 30 6.14 1.77 -0.63
C VAL A 30 4.86 1.15 -0.09
N ILE A 31 4.72 1.12 1.23
CA ILE A 31 3.59 0.49 1.91
C ILE A 31 3.28 1.18 3.23
N SER A 32 2.01 1.23 3.62
CA SER A 32 1.54 1.59 4.96
C SER A 32 0.76 0.41 5.53
N LEU A 33 1.03 0.06 6.79
CA LEU A 33 0.38 -1.05 7.49
C LEU A 33 -0.60 -0.52 8.53
N ASN A 34 -1.79 -1.11 8.60
CA ASN A 34 -2.76 -0.82 9.64
C ASN A 34 -3.43 -2.11 10.12
N ALA A 35 -2.96 -2.67 11.23
CA ALA A 35 -3.47 -3.89 11.87
C ALA A 35 -3.68 -5.10 10.92
N ASN A 36 -4.80 -5.13 10.21
CA ASN A 36 -5.20 -6.19 9.29
C ASN A 36 -5.15 -5.79 7.80
N ASP A 37 -4.90 -4.51 7.52
CA ASP A 37 -4.91 -3.95 6.17
C ASP A 37 -3.52 -3.42 5.79
N ALA A 38 -3.25 -3.47 4.49
CA ALA A 38 -2.03 -2.93 3.90
C ALA A 38 -2.40 -2.03 2.73
N LEU A 39 -1.83 -0.82 2.72
CA LEU A 39 -1.95 0.14 1.62
C LEU A 39 -0.63 0.17 0.86
N PHE A 40 -0.65 -0.19 -0.42
CA PHE A 40 0.52 -0.13 -1.30
C PHE A 40 0.47 1.13 -2.14
N TYR A 41 1.57 1.87 -2.15
CA TYR A 41 1.75 2.96 -3.12
C TYR A 41 2.29 2.37 -4.42
N LEU A 42 1.88 2.93 -5.55
CA LEU A 42 2.20 2.43 -6.89
C LEU A 42 2.55 3.59 -7.82
N PHE A 43 3.81 3.71 -8.25
CA PHE A 43 4.25 4.77 -9.17
C PHE A 43 3.67 4.65 -10.59
N SER A 44 3.65 3.44 -11.16
CA SER A 44 3.14 3.18 -12.51
C SER A 44 2.16 2.01 -12.52
N PRO A 45 0.87 2.25 -12.26
CA PRO A 45 -0.12 1.20 -12.07
C PRO A 45 -0.15 0.13 -13.17
N LYS A 46 0.20 0.48 -14.42
CA LYS A 46 0.25 -0.49 -15.54
C LYS A 46 1.30 -1.59 -15.34
N VAL A 47 2.43 -1.28 -14.72
CA VAL A 47 3.56 -2.20 -14.55
C VAL A 47 3.62 -2.71 -13.12
N THR A 48 3.47 -1.79 -12.17
CA THR A 48 3.74 -2.04 -10.75
C THR A 48 2.60 -2.83 -10.10
N LEU A 49 1.35 -2.64 -10.54
CA LEU A 49 0.21 -3.41 -10.04
C LEU A 49 0.30 -4.89 -10.41
N LEU A 50 0.69 -5.21 -11.65
CA LEU A 50 0.82 -6.61 -12.07
C LEU A 50 1.88 -7.34 -11.25
N ARG A 51 3.03 -6.69 -11.04
CA ARG A 51 4.11 -7.24 -10.22
C ARG A 51 3.73 -7.37 -8.75
N LEU A 52 2.98 -6.40 -8.20
CA LEU A 52 2.40 -6.50 -6.86
C LEU A 52 1.47 -7.71 -6.77
N LEU A 53 0.52 -7.85 -7.70
CA LEU A 53 -0.42 -8.97 -7.70
C LEU A 53 0.28 -10.33 -7.81
N GLN A 54 1.37 -10.43 -8.57
CA GLN A 54 2.20 -11.64 -8.63
C GLN A 54 2.84 -11.96 -7.28
N LEU A 55 3.53 -11.00 -6.65
CA LEU A 55 4.15 -11.22 -5.35
C LEU A 55 3.11 -11.54 -4.26
N LEU A 56 1.94 -10.89 -4.28
CA LEU A 56 0.84 -11.22 -3.37
C LEU A 56 0.35 -12.66 -3.59
N ALA A 57 0.28 -13.12 -4.84
CA ALA A 57 -0.11 -14.50 -5.17
C ALA A 57 0.96 -15.53 -4.74
N ASP A 58 2.23 -15.23 -4.98
CA ASP A 58 3.36 -16.07 -4.55
C ASP A 58 3.40 -16.19 -3.02
N PHE A 59 3.20 -15.07 -2.33
CA PHE A 59 3.12 -15.04 -0.88
C PHE A 59 1.88 -15.78 -0.36
N ALA A 60 0.73 -15.69 -1.05
CA ALA A 60 -0.49 -16.41 -0.69
C ALA A 60 -0.28 -17.93 -0.70
N ASN A 61 0.46 -18.45 -1.69
CA ASN A 61 0.77 -19.88 -1.79
C ASN A 61 1.60 -20.40 -0.60
N ILE A 62 2.41 -19.55 0.03
CA ILE A 62 3.28 -19.91 1.14
C ILE A 62 2.59 -19.68 2.50
N SER A 63 1.87 -18.57 2.63
CA SER A 63 1.31 -18.10 3.91
C SER A 63 -0.15 -18.47 4.15
N GLY A 64 -0.88 -18.87 3.11
CA GLY A 64 -2.34 -19.02 3.13
C GLY A 64 -3.09 -17.68 3.21
N LEU A 65 -2.40 -16.53 3.12
CA LEU A 65 -3.02 -15.21 3.16
C LEU A 65 -3.50 -14.82 1.76
N HIS A 66 -4.80 -14.69 1.58
CA HIS A 66 -5.40 -14.35 0.29
C HIS A 66 -5.88 -12.92 0.23
N LEU A 67 -5.58 -12.25 -0.90
CA LEU A 67 -6.14 -10.95 -1.23
C LEU A 67 -7.67 -11.04 -1.35
N ASN A 68 -8.40 -10.29 -0.54
CA ASN A 68 -9.84 -10.18 -0.67
C ASN A 68 -10.21 -9.15 -1.75
N ARG A 69 -10.37 -9.61 -2.99
CA ARG A 69 -10.68 -8.76 -4.15
C ARG A 69 -11.98 -7.95 -4.02
N ASN A 70 -12.91 -8.37 -3.15
CA ASN A 70 -14.16 -7.63 -2.91
C ASN A 70 -13.97 -6.46 -1.94
N LYS A 71 -12.90 -6.48 -1.14
CA LYS A 71 -12.56 -5.44 -0.16
C LYS A 71 -11.37 -4.58 -0.60
N SER A 72 -10.54 -5.09 -1.51
CA SER A 72 -9.39 -4.37 -2.06
C SER A 72 -9.84 -3.35 -3.11
N MET A 73 -9.26 -2.15 -3.05
CA MET A 73 -9.55 -1.06 -3.98
C MET A 73 -8.25 -0.46 -4.51
N VAL A 74 -8.27 -0.02 -5.77
CA VAL A 74 -7.23 0.81 -6.37
C VAL A 74 -7.82 2.19 -6.59
N PHE A 75 -7.17 3.23 -6.08
CA PHE A 75 -7.60 4.62 -6.27
C PHE A 75 -6.40 5.52 -6.60
N PRO A 76 -6.59 6.54 -7.45
CA PRO A 76 -5.52 7.48 -7.79
C PRO A 76 -5.22 8.40 -6.61
N LEU A 77 -3.94 8.59 -6.29
CA LEU A 77 -3.50 9.57 -5.28
C LEU A 77 -3.80 11.02 -5.70
N ALA A 78 -4.02 11.26 -7.00
CA ALA A 78 -4.19 12.57 -7.61
C ALA A 78 -5.43 13.36 -7.15
N SER A 79 -6.39 12.77 -6.41
CA SER A 79 -7.47 13.54 -5.79
C SER A 79 -7.07 14.26 -4.49
N LEU A 80 -5.84 14.04 -3.99
CA LEU A 80 -5.31 14.69 -2.79
C LEU A 80 -4.30 15.82 -3.09
N VAL A 81 -3.82 15.93 -4.34
CA VAL A 81 -2.98 17.05 -4.76
C VAL A 81 -3.88 18.24 -5.04
N GLY A 82 -4.25 18.95 -3.97
CA GLY A 82 -5.05 20.19 -4.03
C GLY A 82 -6.12 20.33 -2.96
N LEU A 83 -6.36 19.32 -2.12
CA LEU A 83 -7.30 19.48 -1.02
C LEU A 83 -6.60 20.17 0.17
N PRO A 84 -7.15 21.29 0.66
CA PRO A 84 -6.63 21.95 1.87
C PRO A 84 -6.61 20.94 3.03
N LEU A 85 -5.58 21.01 3.87
CA LEU A 85 -5.40 20.20 5.08
C LEU A 85 -6.68 20.15 5.95
N THR A 86 -7.48 21.21 5.92
CA THR A 86 -8.78 21.37 6.58
C THR A 86 -9.87 20.40 6.08
N LEU A 87 -9.88 20.02 4.79
CA LEU A 87 -10.87 19.07 4.25
C LEU A 87 -10.50 17.62 4.57
N MET A 88 -9.20 17.32 4.69
CA MET A 88 -8.73 15.99 5.11
C MET A 88 -9.14 15.68 6.55
N LEU A 89 -9.07 16.67 7.45
CA LEU A 89 -9.57 16.57 8.84
C LEU A 89 -11.09 16.44 8.92
N ALA A 90 -11.84 17.13 8.04
CA ALA A 90 -13.31 17.05 7.99
C ALA A 90 -13.87 15.69 7.52
N LEU A 91 -13.05 14.89 6.83
CA LEU A 91 -13.40 13.54 6.38
C LEU A 91 -13.11 12.44 7.42
N GLY A 92 -12.66 12.81 8.63
CA GLY A 92 -12.41 11.87 9.73
C GLY A 92 -11.19 10.97 9.54
N LEU A 93 -10.29 11.31 8.61
CA LEU A 93 -9.04 10.58 8.39
C LEU A 93 -7.98 11.09 9.37
N HIS A 94 -7.79 10.36 10.47
CA HIS A 94 -6.66 10.56 11.37
C HIS A 94 -5.38 9.99 10.75
N TRP A 95 -4.33 10.82 10.73
CA TRP A 95 -2.97 10.41 10.42
C TRP A 95 -2.08 10.89 11.57
N GLU A 96 -1.17 10.05 12.03
CA GLU A 96 -0.11 10.44 12.97
C GLU A 96 1.24 10.20 12.27
N LEU A 97 2.19 11.13 12.48
CA LEU A 97 3.59 11.01 12.03
C LEU A 97 4.27 9.82 12.70
#